data_AF-A0A7S1Y3I1-F1
#
_entry.id   AF-A0A7S1Y3I1-F1
#
_cell.length_a   1.000
_cell.length_b   1.000
_cell.length_c   1.000
_cell.angle_alpha   90.00
_cell.angle_beta   90.00
_cell.angle_gamma   90.00
#
_symmetry.space_group_name_H-M   'P 1'
#
loop_
_entity.id
_entity.type
_entity.pdbx_description
1 polymer ?
#
loop_
_entity_poly.entity_id
_entity_poly.type
_entity_poly.pdbx_seq_one_letter_code
_entity_poly.pdbx_strand_id
1 'polypeptide(L)'
;TPDRIAYPPPVGGNLQELSVTTDTAGPHLFSLVRLSAGTHSVNNDVRRIPLEILNDGTTATLGVPSDRNVAVPGTYWLFAINDDGVPSVGVTVTIEGVDQGPYINTEP
;
A
#
# COMPACT_ATOMS: atom_id res chain seq x y z
N THR A 1 16.50 15.94 1.49
CA THR A 1 15.12 16.41 1.80
C THR A 1 14.20 15.21 1.74
N PRO A 2 13.04 15.21 2.43
CA PRO A 2 12.06 14.14 2.26
C PRO A 2 11.63 14.02 0.80
N ASP A 3 11.53 12.80 0.29
CA ASP A 3 11.07 12.51 -1.07
C ASP A 3 9.56 12.80 -1.19
N ARG A 4 9.12 13.28 -2.35
CA ARG A 4 7.70 13.38 -2.69
C ARG A 4 7.28 12.19 -3.53
N ILE A 5 6.39 11.37 -2.95
CA ILE A 5 5.69 10.32 -3.69
C ILE A 5 4.60 10.93 -4.58
N ALA A 6 4.67 10.63 -5.88
CA ALA A 6 3.56 10.79 -6.80
C ALA A 6 2.86 9.44 -6.99
N TYR A 7 1.56 9.44 -6.73
CA TYR A 7 0.71 8.28 -6.95
C TYR A 7 -0.12 8.48 -8.23
N PRO A 8 0.17 7.77 -9.33
CA PRO A 8 -0.84 7.62 -10.39
C PRO A 8 -2.03 6.86 -9.80
N PRO A 9 -3.29 7.27 -10.05
CA PRO A 9 -4.45 6.49 -9.63
C PRO A 9 -4.29 5.04 -10.10
N PRO A 10 -4.75 4.04 -9.34
CA PRO A 10 -4.53 2.65 -9.70
C PRO A 10 -5.17 2.44 -11.07
N VAL A 11 -4.33 2.26 -12.09
CA VAL A 11 -4.79 2.01 -13.46
C VAL A 11 -5.30 0.59 -13.44
N GLY A 12 -6.62 0.44 -13.54
CA GLY A 12 -7.33 -0.83 -13.43
C GLY A 12 -6.63 -1.97 -14.18
N GLY A 13 -6.22 -2.97 -13.39
CA GLY A 13 -5.63 -4.22 -13.85
C GLY A 13 -5.21 -5.00 -12.61
N ASN A 14 -5.91 -6.10 -12.31
CA ASN A 14 -5.75 -7.01 -11.16
C ASN A 14 -5.23 -6.36 -9.86
N LEU A 15 -6.12 -6.21 -8.87
CA LEU A 15 -6.00 -5.48 -7.58
C LEU A 15 -4.83 -5.89 -6.63
N GLN A 16 -3.64 -6.15 -7.14
CA GLN A 16 -2.48 -6.70 -6.44
C GLN A 16 -1.19 -5.90 -6.69
N GLU A 17 -1.22 -4.84 -7.51
CA GLU A 17 -0.04 -4.04 -7.82
C GLU A 17 -0.31 -2.53 -7.71
N LEU A 18 0.67 -1.80 -7.18
CA LEU A 18 0.64 -0.36 -6.94
C LEU A 18 1.86 0.29 -7.58
N SER A 19 1.64 1.13 -8.59
CA SER A 19 2.72 1.90 -9.22
C SER A 19 2.95 3.21 -8.47
N VAL A 20 4.20 3.50 -8.13
CA VAL A 20 4.60 4.63 -7.29
C VAL A 20 5.81 5.31 -7.91
N THR A 21 5.76 6.62 -8.10
CA THR A 21 6.92 7.39 -8.59
C THR A 21 7.50 8.25 -7.47
N THR A 22 8.81 8.18 -7.28
CA THR A 22 9.58 8.99 -6.32
C THR A 22 10.35 10.09 -7.03
N ASP A 23 10.65 11.20 -6.35
CA ASP A 23 11.45 12.29 -6.91
C ASP A 23 12.96 12.03 -6.84
N THR A 24 13.39 11.07 -6.01
CA THR A 24 14.76 10.55 -6.01
C THR A 24 14.86 9.14 -6.60
N ALA A 25 15.99 8.89 -7.28
CA ALA A 25 16.36 7.57 -7.75
C ALA A 25 17.21 6.85 -6.70
N GLY A 26 17.09 5.53 -6.63
CA GLY A 26 17.81 4.69 -5.66
C GLY A 26 16.87 3.74 -4.94
N PRO A 27 17.41 2.89 -4.04
CA PRO A 27 16.60 1.94 -3.30
C PRO A 27 15.66 2.66 -2.33
N HIS A 28 14.39 2.25 -2.33
CA HIS A 28 13.37 2.74 -1.41
C HIS A 28 12.69 1.57 -0.74
N LEU A 29 12.35 1.71 0.54
CA LEU A 29 11.42 0.80 1.23
C LEU A 29 10.02 1.41 1.24
N PHE A 30 9.00 0.59 1.03
CA PHE A 30 7.61 1.04 1.00
C PHE A 30 6.79 0.40 2.12
N SER A 31 5.91 1.18 2.74
CA SER A 31 4.96 0.65 3.72
C SER A 31 3.62 1.38 3.69
N LEU A 32 2.55 0.60 3.87
CA LEU A 32 1.20 1.10 4.10
C LEU A 32 0.94 1.18 5.60
N VAL A 33 0.32 2.28 6.04
CA VAL A 33 -0.18 2.46 7.40
C VAL A 33 -1.67 2.73 7.34
N ARG A 34 -2.48 1.87 7.94
CA ARG A 34 -3.95 2.02 7.89
C ARG A 34 -4.38 3.28 8.64
N LEU A 35 -5.25 4.08 8.02
CA LEU A 35 -5.94 5.15 8.73
C LEU A 35 -6.83 4.56 9.81
N SER A 36 -6.70 5.09 11.01
CA SER A 36 -7.45 4.62 12.17
C SER A 36 -7.81 5.78 13.07
N ALA A 37 -8.93 5.63 13.79
CA ALA A 37 -9.28 6.43 14.94
C ALA A 37 -9.03 5.61 16.23
N GLY A 38 -8.30 6.18 17.18
CA GLY A 38 -8.13 5.60 18.52
C GLY A 38 -8.93 6.37 19.56
N THR A 39 -9.55 5.68 20.52
CA THR A 39 -10.12 6.31 21.72
C THR A 39 -9.75 5.47 22.94
N HIS A 40 -9.58 6.12 24.10
CA HIS A 40 -9.30 5.44 25.38
C HIS A 40 -8.12 4.46 25.34
N SER A 41 -7.02 4.84 24.67
CA SER A 41 -5.81 4.02 24.47
C SER A 41 -6.01 2.77 23.59
N VAL A 42 -7.16 2.62 22.96
CA VAL A 42 -7.46 1.53 22.04
C VAL A 42 -7.43 2.05 20.61
N ASN A 43 -6.55 1.46 19.81
CA ASN A 43 -6.49 1.66 18.38
C ASN A 43 -6.30 0.27 17.75
N ASN A 44 -7.42 -0.36 17.36
CA ASN A 44 -7.42 -1.73 16.84
C ASN A 44 -7.03 -1.82 15.35
N ASP A 45 -6.82 -0.67 14.72
CA ASP A 45 -6.80 -0.56 13.27
C ASP A 45 -5.44 -0.13 12.73
N VAL A 46 -4.57 0.49 13.54
CA VAL A 46 -3.20 0.81 13.15
C VAL A 46 -2.44 -0.48 12.90
N ARG A 47 -2.13 -0.70 11.63
CA ARG A 47 -1.26 -1.75 11.13
C ARG A 47 -0.26 -1.12 10.16
N ARG A 48 1.00 -1.54 10.25
CA ARG A 48 2.02 -1.26 9.24
C ARG A 48 2.18 -2.51 8.38
N ILE A 49 1.96 -2.38 7.09
CA ILE A 49 2.11 -3.44 6.10
C ILE A 49 3.33 -3.08 5.24
N PRO A 50 4.47 -3.76 5.37
CA PRO A 50 5.57 -3.60 4.42
C PRO A 50 5.12 -4.11 3.05
N LEU A 51 5.48 -3.39 1.98
CA LEU A 51 5.17 -3.78 0.62
C LEU A 51 6.38 -4.44 -0.04
N GLU A 52 6.12 -5.47 -0.83
CA GLU A 52 7.12 -6.09 -1.69
C GLU A 52 7.33 -5.22 -2.93
N ILE A 53 8.58 -5.05 -3.36
CA ILE A 53 8.93 -4.31 -4.57
C ILE A 53 9.08 -5.32 -5.69
N LEU A 54 8.14 -5.31 -6.64
CA LEU A 54 8.14 -6.21 -7.80
C LEU A 54 9.05 -5.67 -8.91
N ASN A 55 9.16 -4.34 -9.01
CA ASN A 55 10.08 -3.67 -9.92
C ASN A 55 10.56 -2.36 -9.29
N ASP A 56 11.84 -2.05 -9.50
CA ASP A 56 12.53 -0.91 -8.89
C ASP A 56 13.07 0.06 -9.96
N GLY A 57 13.06 1.35 -9.65
CA GLY A 57 13.38 2.44 -10.56
C GLY A 57 12.77 3.76 -10.08
N THR A 58 12.78 4.80 -10.93
CA THR A 58 12.07 6.07 -10.60
C THR A 58 10.56 5.86 -10.43
N THR A 59 10.01 4.84 -11.09
CA THR A 59 8.67 4.32 -10.83
C THR A 59 8.81 2.89 -10.34
N ALA A 60 8.47 2.65 -9.08
CA ALA A 60 8.42 1.33 -8.47
C ALA A 60 7.03 0.69 -8.67
N THR A 61 7.00 -0.62 -8.83
CA THR A 61 5.76 -1.41 -8.79
C THR A 61 5.76 -2.24 -7.51
N LEU A 62 4.74 -2.06 -6.69
CA LEU A 62 4.64 -2.66 -5.36
C LEU A 62 3.55 -3.72 -5.32
N GLY A 63 3.84 -4.88 -4.74
CA GLY A 63 2.87 -5.94 -4.50
C GLY A 63 2.01 -5.62 -3.29
N VAL A 64 0.69 -5.58 -3.48
CA VAL A 64 -0.28 -5.51 -2.39
C VAL A 64 -0.71 -6.93 -2.04
N PRO A 65 -0.57 -7.38 -0.78
CA PRO A 65 -1.00 -8.71 -0.39
C PRO A 65 -2.49 -8.94 -0.71
N SER A 66 -2.79 -10.04 -1.41
CA SER A 66 -4.18 -10.42 -1.76
C SER A 66 -4.98 -10.97 -0.57
N ASP A 67 -4.31 -11.31 0.53
CA ASP A 67 -4.97 -11.72 1.76
C ASP A 67 -5.64 -10.52 2.45
N ARG A 68 -6.97 -10.50 2.40
CA ARG A 68 -7.85 -9.53 3.05
C ARG A 68 -7.69 -9.42 4.56
N ASN A 69 -7.10 -10.41 5.23
CA ASN A 69 -6.77 -10.33 6.66
C ASN A 69 -5.52 -9.47 6.90
N VAL A 70 -4.61 -9.45 5.92
CA VAL A 70 -3.37 -8.67 5.94
C VAL A 70 -3.65 -7.25 5.45
N ALA A 71 -4.09 -7.10 4.19
CA ALA A 71 -4.47 -5.84 3.57
C ALA A 71 -5.99 -5.71 3.52
N VAL A 72 -6.58 -5.30 4.65
CA VAL A 72 -8.02 -5.08 4.76
C VAL A 72 -8.43 -3.93 3.82
N PRO A 73 -9.50 -4.06 3.02
CA PRO A 73 -9.98 -2.95 2.19
C PRO A 73 -10.20 -1.67 3.00
N GLY A 74 -9.81 -0.53 2.45
CA GLY A 74 -9.90 0.76 3.13
C GLY A 74 -8.79 1.72 2.75
N THR A 75 -8.72 2.82 3.49
CA THR A 75 -7.78 3.90 3.22
C THR A 75 -6.51 3.77 4.06
N TYR A 76 -5.36 3.94 3.40
CA TYR A 76 -4.03 3.82 3.96
C TYR A 76 -3.19 5.05 3.62
N TRP A 77 -2.19 5.32 4.44
CA TRP A 77 -1.05 6.16 4.08
C TRP A 77 0.04 5.29 3.49
N LEU A 78 0.55 5.68 2.33
CA LEU A 78 1.74 5.11 1.73
C LEU A 78 2.95 5.99 2.08
N PHE A 79 4.02 5.34 2.55
CA PHE A 79 5.31 5.96 2.80
C PHE A 79 6.41 5.25 2.02
N ALA A 80 7.37 6.03 1.52
CA ALA A 80 8.64 5.59 0.96
C ALA A 80 9.73 6.03 1.92
N ILE A 81 10.73 5.19 2.13
CA ILE A 81 11.89 5.45 2.98
C ILE A 81 13.11 5.27 2.09
N ASN A 82 13.90 6.33 1.94
CA ASN A 82 15.14 6.27 1.16
C ASN A 82 16.25 5.53 1.94
N ASP A 83 17.40 5.32 1.29
CA ASP A 83 18.55 4.60 1.88
C ASP A 83 19.10 5.27 3.16
N ASP A 84 18.93 6.59 3.29
CA ASP A 84 19.29 7.36 4.50
C ASP A 84 18.27 7.21 5.65
N GLY A 85 17.20 6.44 5.44
CA GLY A 85 16.13 6.22 6.42
C GLY A 85 15.14 7.38 6.56
N VAL A 86 15.15 8.33 5.62
CA VAL A 86 14.25 9.50 5.64
C VAL A 86 12.90 9.11 5.03
N PRO A 87 11.79 9.19 5.78
CA PRO A 87 10.47 8.93 5.23
C PRO A 87 9.97 10.09 4.38
N SER A 88 9.20 9.76 3.35
CA SER A 88 8.45 10.71 2.52
C SER A 88 7.31 11.38 3.30
N VAL A 89 6.74 12.44 2.73
CA VAL A 89 5.38 12.84 3.09
C VAL A 89 4.44 11.72 2.63
N GLY A 90 3.56 11.25 3.53
CA GLY A 90 2.71 10.13 3.18
C GLY A 90 1.54 10.54 2.27
N VAL A 91 1.16 9.62 1.40
CA VAL A 91 0.09 9.82 0.40
C VAL A 91 -1.08 8.89 0.70
N THR A 92 -2.30 9.41 0.59
CA THR A 92 -3.52 8.63 0.79
C THR A 92 -3.76 7.69 -0.39
N VAL A 93 -3.90 6.39 -0.10
CA VAL A 93 -4.20 5.34 -1.08
C VAL A 93 -5.42 4.55 -0.58
N THR A 94 -6.33 4.22 -1.48
CA THR A 94 -7.47 3.34 -1.17
C THR A 94 -7.21 1.97 -1.78
N ILE A 95 -7.25 0.93 -0.95
CA ILE A 95 -7.21 -0.46 -1.39
C ILE A 95 -8.66 -0.95 -1.47
N GLU A 96 -9.10 -1.28 -2.68
CA GLU A 96 -10.41 -1.88 -2.92
C GLU A 96 -10.34 -3.39 -2.71
N GLY A 97 -11.40 -3.98 -2.17
CA GLY A 97 -11.49 -5.43 -2.07
C GLY A 97 -11.67 -6.02 -3.47
N VAL A 98 -10.91 -7.06 -3.80
CA VAL A 98 -11.15 -7.87 -4.99
C VAL A 98 -12.57 -8.44 -4.91
N ASP A 99 -13.42 -8.10 -5.87
CA ASP A 99 -14.66 -8.85 -6.09
C ASP A 99 -14.25 -10.27 -6.48
N GLN A 100 -14.22 -11.17 -5.50
CA GLN A 100 -14.17 -12.60 -5.77
C GLN A 100 -15.46 -12.89 -6.51
N GLY A 101 -15.38 -13.18 -7.81
CA GLY A 101 -16.52 -13.61 -8.61
C GLY A 101 -17.33 -14.69 -7.88
N PRO A 102 -18.63 -14.84 -8.20
CA PRO A 102 -19.62 -15.44 -7.32
C PRO A 102 -19.12 -16.76 -6.72
N TYR A 103 -19.20 -16.86 -5.39
CA TYR A 103 -18.94 -18.10 -4.66
C TYR A 103 -19.80 -19.22 -5.27
N ILE A 104 -19.19 -20.07 -6.09
CA ILE A 104 -19.81 -21.32 -6.51
C ILE A 104 -19.74 -22.27 -5.31
N ASN A 105 -20.80 -22.27 -4.49
CA ASN A 105 -20.99 -23.34 -3.53
C ASN A 105 -21.18 -24.63 -4.32
N THR A 106 -20.09 -25.40 -4.47
CA THR A 106 -20.18 -26.81 -4.85
C THR A 106 -20.10 -27.58 -3.55
N GLU A 107 -21.23 -27.62 -2.84
CA GLU A 107 -21.44 -28.66 -1.83
C GLU A 107 -21.67 -29.99 -2.58
N PRO A 108 -21.11 -31.12 -2.14
CA PRO A 108 -21.33 -32.43 -2.74
C PRO A 108 -22.77 -32.96 -2.54
#